data_AF-A0A2H5X2B2-F1
#
_entry.id   AF-A0A2H5X2B2-F1
#
_cell.length_a   1.000
_cell.length_b   1.000
_cell.length_c   1.000
_cell.angle_alpha   90.00
_cell.angle_beta   90.00
_cell.angle_gamma   90.00
#
_symmetry.space_group_name_H-M   'P 1'
#
loop_
_entity.id
_entity.type
_entity.pdbx_description
1 polymer ?
#
loop_
_entity_poly.entity_id
_entity_poly.type
_entity_poly.pdbx_seq_one_letter_code
_entity_poly.pdbx_strand_id
1 'polypeptide(L)'
;MIDTLAIYEKLKDKMDPAAAESIAEVIGGAFTQFQDSISERWFRTLYEENTALRREVEERFARIEDAIAKLVQVTERHSEEIAELRQMVRENTVAIAELREATQRNTEAIAELRETVTGLVQVTERHSQEIAELRQMVRENTVAIAELREATQRNTEAIAELREATQRNTEAIAELRETVTGLVQVTERHSQEIAELRQQTAELVQVTQQHSQEIGNLQKMMQQLIEVQQQTQEDIRRLTQGLDDLRKQVGGLSITVGYTIENEAYRALPRLLARDFGIEVESELKRQFVADNTGEYIEVNIFGQARRNGDTITIVGESKAQLSKNDVDAFVRRKLQRLQGAYPNPFPILVTHMISERDVEEYARQQGIAVYYSYQF
;
A
#
# COMPACT_ATOMS: atom_id res chain seq x y z
N MET A 1 57.61 -118.86 -156.45
CA MET A 1 58.22 -118.70 -157.78
C MET A 1 57.13 -119.03 -158.79
N ILE A 2 56.61 -118.03 -159.51
CA ILE A 2 55.62 -118.29 -160.55
C ILE A 2 56.32 -118.91 -161.75
N ASP A 3 55.75 -120.00 -162.26
CA ASP A 3 56.24 -120.69 -163.45
C ASP A 3 55.75 -119.97 -164.71
N THR A 4 56.53 -119.00 -165.17
CA THR A 4 56.24 -118.20 -166.37
C THR A 4 56.20 -119.04 -167.64
N LEU A 5 56.94 -120.16 -167.68
CA LEU A 5 56.94 -121.10 -168.79
C LEU A 5 55.58 -121.81 -168.90
N ALA A 6 55.02 -122.23 -167.78
CA ALA A 6 53.68 -122.83 -167.74
C ALA A 6 52.56 -121.85 -168.16
N ILE A 7 52.74 -120.55 -167.90
CA ILE A 7 51.82 -119.49 -168.33
C ILE A 7 51.93 -119.28 -169.85
N TYR A 8 53.16 -119.22 -170.39
CA TYR A 8 53.42 -119.10 -171.82
C TYR A 8 52.84 -120.27 -172.63
N GLU A 9 53.12 -121.52 -172.23
CA GLU A 9 52.65 -122.73 -172.89
C GLU A 9 51.12 -122.75 -173.05
N LYS A 10 50.38 -122.34 -172.01
CA LYS A 10 48.91 -122.27 -172.05
C LYS A 10 48.36 -121.16 -172.95
N LEU A 11 49.12 -120.08 -173.16
CA LEU A 11 48.68 -118.93 -173.94
C LEU A 11 49.01 -119.11 -175.44
N LYS A 12 50.14 -119.76 -175.78
CA LYS A 12 50.60 -119.98 -177.17
C LYS A 12 49.57 -120.70 -178.07
N ASP A 13 48.75 -121.60 -177.53
CA ASP A 13 47.74 -122.33 -178.31
C ASP A 13 46.49 -121.49 -178.63
N LYS A 14 46.32 -120.34 -177.97
CA LYS A 14 45.12 -119.50 -178.06
C LYS A 14 45.35 -118.13 -178.66
N MET A 15 46.61 -117.74 -178.84
CA MET A 15 47.01 -116.44 -179.33
C MET A 15 48.39 -116.52 -179.97
N ASP A 16 48.72 -115.48 -180.74
CA ASP A 16 50.02 -115.38 -181.38
C ASP A 16 51.15 -115.57 -180.34
N PRO A 17 52.18 -116.40 -180.62
CA PRO A 17 53.24 -116.72 -179.67
C PRO A 17 53.91 -115.49 -179.06
N ALA A 18 54.08 -114.40 -179.82
CA ALA A 18 54.69 -113.19 -179.30
C ALA A 18 53.79 -112.48 -178.25
N ALA A 19 52.47 -112.56 -178.43
CA ALA A 19 51.52 -112.04 -177.43
C ALA A 19 51.49 -112.90 -176.16
N ALA A 20 51.58 -114.23 -176.31
CA ALA A 20 51.64 -115.15 -175.18
C ALA A 20 52.90 -114.95 -174.31
N GLU A 21 54.06 -114.74 -174.94
CA GLU A 21 55.33 -114.47 -174.26
C GLU A 21 55.27 -113.15 -173.49
N SER A 22 54.78 -112.09 -174.12
CA SER A 22 54.66 -110.77 -173.49
C SER A 22 53.75 -110.79 -172.25
N ILE A 23 52.61 -111.49 -172.29
CA ILE A 23 51.72 -111.61 -171.13
C ILE A 23 52.39 -112.41 -170.01
N ALA A 24 53.06 -113.51 -170.34
CA ALA A 24 53.77 -114.32 -169.35
C ALA A 24 54.91 -113.52 -168.68
N GLU A 25 55.66 -112.71 -169.44
CA GLU A 25 56.66 -111.79 -168.90
C GLU A 25 56.05 -110.69 -168.03
N VAL A 26 54.94 -110.08 -168.45
CA VAL A 26 54.27 -109.02 -167.66
C VAL A 26 53.72 -109.58 -166.34
N ILE A 27 53.10 -110.76 -166.36
CA ILE A 27 52.59 -111.42 -165.14
C ILE A 27 53.75 -111.87 -164.24
N GLY A 28 54.81 -112.42 -164.83
CA GLY A 28 56.04 -112.78 -164.12
C GLY A 28 56.70 -111.57 -163.46
N GLY A 29 56.80 -110.46 -164.19
CA GLY A 29 57.33 -109.19 -163.71
C GLY A 29 56.47 -108.60 -162.59
N ALA A 30 55.14 -108.60 -162.75
CA ALA A 30 54.21 -108.09 -161.74
C ALA A 30 54.24 -108.91 -160.44
N PHE A 31 54.35 -110.24 -160.54
CA PHE A 31 54.44 -111.09 -159.34
C PHE A 31 55.80 -110.96 -158.66
N THR A 32 56.89 -110.83 -159.42
CA THR A 32 58.21 -110.57 -158.85
C THR A 32 58.22 -109.23 -158.12
N GLN A 33 57.64 -108.17 -158.71
CA GLN A 33 57.47 -106.88 -158.04
C GLN A 33 56.63 -106.98 -156.77
N PHE A 34 55.54 -107.77 -156.78
CA PHE A 34 54.73 -107.98 -155.58
C PHE A 34 55.48 -108.75 -154.49
N GLN A 35 56.20 -109.82 -154.87
CA GLN A 35 56.97 -110.63 -153.93
C GLN A 35 58.14 -109.83 -153.33
N ASP A 36 58.79 -108.98 -154.13
CA ASP A 36 59.82 -108.04 -153.65
C ASP A 36 59.21 -106.95 -152.75
N SER A 37 57.98 -106.52 -153.01
CA SER A 37 57.26 -105.58 -152.14
C SER A 37 56.91 -106.18 -150.76
N ILE A 38 56.67 -107.49 -150.71
CA ILE A 38 56.50 -108.27 -149.46
C ILE A 38 57.83 -108.94 -149.10
N SER A 39 58.87 -108.11 -148.95
CA SER A 39 60.18 -108.56 -148.49
C SER A 39 60.15 -108.91 -146.99
N GLU A 40 61.00 -109.87 -146.58
CA GLU A 40 61.28 -110.15 -145.15
C GLU A 40 61.68 -108.89 -144.37
N ARG A 41 62.27 -107.90 -145.07
CA ARG A 41 62.57 -106.57 -144.54
C ARG A 41 61.33 -105.82 -144.04
N TRP A 42 60.21 -105.86 -144.78
CA TRP A 42 58.97 -105.19 -144.37
C TRP A 42 58.38 -105.82 -143.10
N PHE A 43 58.35 -107.16 -143.02
CA PHE A 43 57.91 -107.86 -141.80
C PHE A 43 58.82 -107.58 -140.60
N ARG A 44 60.14 -107.49 -140.80
CA ARG A 44 61.08 -107.13 -139.73
C ARG A 44 60.84 -105.71 -139.22
N THR A 45 60.68 -104.72 -140.12
CA THR A 45 60.36 -103.34 -139.73
C THR A 45 59.03 -103.26 -138.98
N LEU A 46 57.98 -103.94 -139.49
CA LEU A 46 56.69 -103.98 -138.80
C LEU A 46 56.80 -104.63 -137.42
N TYR A 47 57.57 -105.70 -137.29
CA TYR A 47 57.82 -106.33 -135.99
C TYR A 47 58.55 -105.40 -135.02
N GLU A 48 59.60 -104.71 -135.48
CA GLU A 48 60.34 -103.72 -134.70
C GLU A 48 59.43 -102.56 -134.26
N GLU A 49 58.65 -101.98 -135.16
CA GLU A 49 57.67 -100.93 -134.85
C GLU A 49 56.61 -101.42 -133.85
N ASN A 50 56.09 -102.63 -134.03
CA ASN A 50 55.10 -103.21 -133.11
C ASN A 50 55.70 -103.45 -131.72
N THR A 51 56.96 -103.91 -131.65
CA THR A 51 57.68 -104.07 -130.36
C THR A 51 57.99 -102.72 -129.70
N ALA A 52 58.32 -101.70 -130.48
CA ALA A 52 58.56 -100.34 -129.97
C ALA A 52 57.26 -99.71 -129.44
N LEU A 53 56.16 -99.82 -130.19
CA LEU A 53 54.82 -99.39 -129.76
C LEU A 53 54.38 -100.13 -128.50
N ARG A 54 54.59 -101.45 -128.42
CA ARG A 54 54.31 -102.22 -127.19
C ARG A 54 55.09 -101.68 -126.00
N ARG A 55 56.39 -101.40 -126.16
CA ARG A 55 57.20 -100.79 -125.09
C ARG A 55 56.69 -99.41 -124.69
N GLU A 56 56.35 -98.55 -125.64
CA GLU A 56 55.83 -97.21 -125.32
C GLU A 56 54.50 -97.29 -124.58
N VAL A 57 53.63 -98.22 -124.98
CA VAL A 57 52.36 -98.49 -124.30
C VAL A 57 52.60 -99.01 -122.88
N GLU A 58 53.52 -99.95 -122.69
CA GLU A 58 53.92 -100.47 -121.37
C GLU A 58 54.50 -99.35 -120.48
N GLU A 59 55.35 -98.48 -121.01
CA GLU A 59 55.89 -97.32 -120.28
C GLU A 59 54.82 -96.28 -119.94
N ARG A 60 53.84 -96.05 -120.82
CA ARG A 60 52.68 -95.20 -120.53
C ARG A 60 51.80 -95.82 -119.45
N PHE A 61 51.55 -97.13 -119.50
CA PHE A 61 50.82 -97.85 -118.46
C PHE A 61 51.54 -97.78 -117.11
N ALA A 62 52.84 -98.01 -117.07
CA ALA A 62 53.62 -97.89 -115.84
C ALA A 62 53.56 -96.47 -115.24
N ARG A 63 53.63 -95.43 -116.08
CA ARG A 63 53.45 -94.02 -115.63
C ARG A 63 52.04 -93.76 -115.10
N ILE A 64 51.02 -94.32 -115.74
CA ILE A 64 49.63 -94.21 -115.30
C ILE A 64 49.44 -94.93 -113.97
N GLU A 65 50.00 -96.13 -113.80
CA GLU A 65 49.95 -96.89 -112.55
C GLU A 65 50.62 -96.13 -111.40
N ASP A 66 51.80 -95.54 -111.61
CA ASP A 66 52.46 -94.69 -110.60
C ASP A 66 51.65 -93.43 -110.27
N ALA A 67 51.05 -92.78 -111.27
CA ALA A 67 50.17 -91.63 -111.05
C ALA A 67 48.90 -92.01 -110.28
N ILE A 68 48.28 -93.16 -110.59
CA ILE A 68 47.13 -93.69 -109.86
C ILE A 68 47.53 -94.02 -108.42
N ALA A 69 48.67 -94.67 -108.19
CA ALA A 69 49.15 -95.00 -106.86
C ALA A 69 49.36 -93.74 -106.01
N LYS A 70 49.96 -92.68 -106.58
CA LYS A 70 50.11 -91.38 -105.91
C LYS A 70 48.77 -90.72 -105.60
N LEU A 71 47.81 -90.77 -106.53
CA LEU A 71 46.46 -90.23 -106.31
C LEU A 71 45.72 -90.98 -105.21
N VAL A 72 45.86 -92.31 -105.14
CA VAL A 72 45.29 -93.12 -104.06
C VAL A 72 45.88 -92.70 -102.72
N GLN A 73 47.20 -92.57 -102.60
CA GLN A 73 47.85 -92.12 -101.36
C GLN A 73 47.38 -90.73 -100.92
N VAL A 74 47.27 -89.78 -101.85
CA VAL A 74 46.74 -88.43 -101.54
C VAL A 74 45.27 -88.50 -101.11
N THR A 75 44.47 -89.37 -101.74
CA THR A 75 43.06 -89.55 -101.41
C THR A 75 42.88 -90.19 -100.03
N GLU A 76 43.72 -91.16 -99.67
CA GLU A 76 43.76 -91.75 -98.33
C GLU A 76 44.13 -90.70 -97.28
N ARG A 77 45.19 -89.92 -97.52
CA ARG A 77 45.60 -88.83 -96.62
C ARG A 77 44.49 -87.78 -96.43
N HIS A 78 43.88 -87.32 -97.51
CA HIS A 78 42.75 -86.40 -97.41
C HIS A 78 41.56 -87.02 -96.67
N SER A 79 41.33 -88.33 -96.80
CA SER A 79 40.26 -89.03 -96.07
C SER A 79 40.52 -89.04 -94.57
N GLU A 80 41.78 -89.21 -94.15
CA GLU A 80 42.20 -89.08 -92.75
C GLU A 80 42.03 -87.65 -92.23
N GLU A 81 42.54 -86.64 -92.96
CA GLU A 81 42.40 -85.22 -92.60
C GLU A 81 40.91 -84.80 -92.51
N ILE A 82 40.06 -85.27 -93.42
CA ILE A 82 38.61 -85.05 -93.38
C ILE A 82 37.99 -85.73 -92.14
N ALA A 83 38.45 -86.93 -91.75
CA ALA A 83 37.95 -87.61 -90.57
C ALA A 83 38.27 -86.85 -89.28
N GLU A 84 39.50 -86.31 -89.17
CA GLU A 84 39.93 -85.45 -88.05
C GLU A 84 39.12 -84.14 -88.00
N LEU A 85 38.96 -83.46 -89.14
CA LEU A 85 38.14 -82.25 -89.23
C LEU A 85 36.69 -82.52 -88.80
N ARG A 86 36.10 -83.64 -89.23
CA ARG A 86 34.76 -84.06 -88.81
C ARG A 86 34.67 -84.35 -87.31
N GLN A 87 35.75 -84.84 -86.70
CA GLN A 87 35.79 -85.05 -85.25
C GLN A 87 35.84 -83.71 -84.52
N MET A 88 36.72 -82.79 -84.92
CA MET A 88 36.80 -81.44 -84.33
C MET A 88 35.49 -80.65 -84.52
N VAL A 89 34.84 -80.75 -85.67
CA VAL A 89 33.53 -80.11 -85.91
C VAL A 89 32.47 -80.67 -84.96
N ARG A 90 32.47 -81.98 -84.70
CA ARG A 90 31.55 -82.60 -83.73
C ARG A 90 31.81 -82.10 -82.31
N GLU A 91 33.06 -82.07 -81.88
CA GLU A 91 33.46 -81.55 -80.56
C GLU A 91 33.08 -80.07 -80.40
N ASN A 92 33.37 -79.24 -81.40
CA ASN A 92 32.97 -77.84 -81.42
C ASN A 92 31.45 -77.67 -81.39
N THR A 93 30.69 -78.55 -82.06
CA THR A 93 29.22 -78.51 -82.03
C THR A 93 28.68 -78.76 -80.63
N VAL A 94 29.26 -79.74 -79.92
CA VAL A 94 28.92 -80.02 -78.51
C VAL A 94 29.28 -78.85 -77.61
N ALA A 95 30.50 -78.32 -77.72
CA ALA A 95 30.94 -77.16 -76.92
C ALA A 95 30.07 -75.92 -77.16
N ILE A 96 29.65 -75.67 -78.40
CA ILE A 96 28.72 -74.58 -78.72
C ILE A 96 27.34 -74.82 -78.09
N ALA A 97 26.86 -76.06 -78.05
CA ALA A 97 25.59 -76.38 -77.40
C ALA A 97 25.66 -76.14 -75.89
N GLU A 98 26.74 -76.56 -75.23
CA GLU A 98 26.97 -76.31 -73.79
C GLU A 98 27.05 -74.82 -73.47
N LEU A 99 27.78 -74.05 -74.30
CA LEU A 99 27.86 -72.59 -74.14
C LEU A 99 26.51 -71.91 -74.32
N ARG A 100 25.68 -72.37 -75.26
CA ARG A 100 24.30 -71.86 -75.43
C ARG A 100 23.45 -72.14 -74.20
N GLU A 101 23.53 -73.35 -73.64
CA GLU A 101 22.79 -73.69 -72.44
C GLU A 101 23.25 -72.86 -71.23
N ALA A 102 24.56 -72.68 -71.04
CA ALA A 102 25.11 -71.82 -70.00
C ALA A 102 24.65 -70.35 -70.17
N THR A 103 24.63 -69.86 -71.42
CA THR A 103 24.14 -68.50 -71.74
C THR A 103 22.65 -68.33 -71.42
N GLN A 104 21.85 -69.36 -71.71
CA GLN A 104 20.42 -69.37 -71.37
C GLN A 104 20.22 -69.32 -69.85
N ARG A 105 20.89 -70.19 -69.08
CA ARG A 105 20.81 -70.19 -67.61
C ARG A 105 21.24 -68.84 -67.01
N ASN A 106 22.30 -68.23 -67.53
CA ASN A 106 22.74 -66.91 -67.10
C ASN A 106 21.70 -65.83 -67.40
N THR A 107 21.02 -65.92 -68.54
CA THR A 107 19.96 -64.97 -68.92
C THR A 107 18.77 -65.06 -67.96
N GLU A 108 18.37 -66.27 -67.59
CA GLU A 108 17.32 -66.53 -66.60
C GLU A 108 17.71 -66.00 -65.22
N ALA A 109 18.92 -66.31 -64.74
CA ALA A 109 19.42 -65.79 -63.47
C ALA A 109 19.49 -64.25 -63.44
N ILE A 110 19.87 -63.60 -64.55
CA ILE A 110 19.86 -62.14 -64.67
C ILE A 110 18.43 -61.59 -64.60
N ALA A 111 17.44 -62.29 -65.17
CA ALA A 111 16.05 -61.88 -65.10
C ALA A 111 15.52 -61.94 -63.65
N GLU A 112 15.79 -63.03 -62.92
CA GLU A 112 15.44 -63.16 -61.50
C GLU A 112 16.12 -62.07 -60.64
N LEU A 113 17.41 -61.81 -60.88
CA LEU A 113 18.12 -60.73 -60.20
C LEU A 113 17.50 -59.35 -60.48
N ARG A 114 17.02 -59.09 -61.70
CA ARG A 114 16.33 -57.83 -62.02
C ARG A 114 15.01 -57.70 -61.28
N GLU A 115 14.26 -58.78 -61.13
CA GLU A 115 13.01 -58.78 -60.37
C GLU A 115 13.27 -58.49 -58.88
N THR A 116 14.26 -59.17 -58.28
CA THR A 116 14.63 -58.92 -56.88
C THR A 116 15.11 -57.48 -56.65
N VAL A 117 15.94 -56.94 -57.56
CA VAL A 117 16.37 -55.53 -57.52
C VAL A 117 15.18 -54.59 -57.60
N THR A 118 14.21 -54.87 -58.47
CA THR A 118 12.99 -54.06 -58.59
C THR A 118 12.19 -54.07 -57.28
N GLY A 119 12.06 -55.22 -56.63
CA GLY A 119 11.43 -55.34 -55.31
C GLY A 119 12.16 -54.55 -54.23
N LEU A 120 13.50 -54.59 -54.22
CA LEU A 120 14.32 -53.81 -53.28
C LEU A 120 14.17 -52.30 -53.47
N VAL A 121 14.06 -51.83 -54.72
CA VAL A 121 13.80 -50.41 -55.02
C VAL A 121 12.46 -49.98 -54.42
N GLN A 122 11.39 -50.76 -54.63
CA GLN A 122 10.06 -50.44 -54.08
C GLN A 122 10.06 -50.40 -52.54
N VAL A 123 10.74 -51.34 -51.88
CA VAL A 123 10.88 -51.35 -50.42
C VAL A 123 11.66 -50.10 -49.95
N THR A 124 12.71 -49.73 -50.67
CA THR A 124 13.51 -48.53 -50.36
C THR A 124 12.69 -47.25 -50.50
N GLU A 125 11.84 -47.16 -51.52
CA GLU A 125 10.91 -46.04 -51.70
C GLU A 125 9.90 -45.95 -50.55
N ARG A 126 9.30 -47.07 -50.14
CA ARG A 126 8.39 -47.12 -48.97
C ARG A 126 9.08 -46.67 -47.69
N HIS A 127 10.25 -47.22 -47.38
CA HIS A 127 11.02 -46.78 -46.22
C HIS A 127 11.39 -45.29 -46.29
N SER A 128 11.67 -44.76 -47.48
CA SER A 128 11.96 -43.33 -47.64
C SER A 128 10.74 -42.45 -47.30
N GLN A 129 9.53 -42.90 -47.64
CA GLN A 129 8.28 -42.22 -47.28
C GLN A 129 8.03 -42.29 -45.77
N GLU A 130 8.15 -43.48 -45.15
CA GLU A 130 7.99 -43.67 -43.71
C GLU A 130 9.00 -42.81 -42.91
N ILE A 131 10.25 -42.73 -43.37
CA ILE A 131 11.27 -41.87 -42.77
C ILE A 131 10.89 -40.38 -42.88
N ALA A 132 10.27 -39.96 -43.98
CA ALA A 132 9.82 -38.59 -44.15
C ALA A 132 8.67 -38.25 -43.18
N GLU A 133 7.70 -39.16 -43.00
CA GLU A 133 6.61 -39.02 -42.04
C GLU A 133 7.13 -38.99 -40.59
N LEU A 134 8.03 -39.91 -40.23
CA LEU A 134 8.68 -39.93 -38.91
C LEU A 134 9.44 -38.63 -38.64
N ARG A 135 10.16 -38.09 -39.64
CA ARG A 135 10.83 -36.78 -39.50
C ARG A 135 9.84 -35.65 -39.27
N GLN A 136 8.68 -35.69 -39.91
CA GLN A 136 7.65 -34.67 -39.71
C GLN A 136 7.07 -34.75 -38.28
N MET A 137 6.71 -35.94 -37.82
CA MET A 137 6.23 -36.15 -36.44
C MET A 137 7.28 -35.72 -35.40
N VAL A 138 8.56 -36.01 -35.64
CA VAL A 138 9.66 -35.57 -34.75
C VAL A 138 9.76 -34.04 -34.70
N ARG A 139 9.58 -33.33 -35.82
CA ARG A 139 9.55 -31.85 -35.82
C ARG A 139 8.39 -31.30 -35.02
N GLU A 140 7.18 -31.85 -35.23
CA GLU A 140 5.97 -31.44 -34.50
C GLU A 140 6.14 -31.66 -32.99
N ASN A 141 6.63 -32.84 -32.59
CA ASN A 141 6.96 -33.11 -31.20
C ASN A 141 8.03 -32.17 -30.64
N THR A 142 9.03 -31.79 -31.44
CA THR A 142 10.07 -30.84 -31.02
C THR A 142 9.47 -29.45 -30.74
N VAL A 143 8.54 -28.99 -31.57
CA VAL A 143 7.82 -27.72 -31.36
C VAL A 143 6.95 -27.80 -30.10
N ALA A 144 6.16 -28.86 -29.94
CA ALA A 144 5.32 -29.06 -28.76
C ALA A 144 6.15 -29.10 -27.46
N ILE A 145 7.32 -29.74 -27.48
CA ILE A 145 8.25 -29.75 -26.34
C ILE A 145 8.78 -28.35 -26.03
N ALA A 146 9.05 -27.53 -27.06
CA ALA A 146 9.49 -26.15 -26.85
C ALA A 146 8.39 -25.29 -26.20
N GLU A 147 7.14 -25.41 -26.67
CA GLU A 147 5.98 -24.72 -26.09
C GLU A 147 5.74 -25.14 -24.64
N LEU A 148 5.82 -26.44 -24.33
CA LEU A 148 5.69 -26.94 -22.97
C LEU A 148 6.80 -26.41 -22.05
N ARG A 149 8.03 -26.30 -22.55
CA ARG A 149 9.15 -25.70 -21.79
C ARG A 149 8.89 -24.23 -21.48
N GLU A 150 8.40 -23.45 -22.45
CA GLU A 150 8.05 -22.05 -22.23
C GLU A 150 6.92 -21.90 -21.21
N ALA A 151 5.86 -22.70 -21.33
CA ALA A 151 4.77 -22.71 -20.34
C ALA A 151 5.27 -23.09 -18.94
N THR A 152 6.19 -24.05 -18.83
CA THR A 152 6.81 -24.45 -17.56
C THR A 152 7.65 -23.32 -16.96
N GLN A 153 8.39 -22.58 -17.79
CA GLN A 153 9.16 -21.41 -17.36
C GLN A 153 8.26 -20.32 -16.79
N ARG A 154 7.19 -19.94 -17.52
CA ARG A 154 6.21 -18.94 -17.06
C ARG A 154 5.54 -19.35 -15.75
N ASN A 155 5.17 -20.62 -15.61
CA ASN A 155 4.61 -21.13 -14.36
C ASN A 155 5.62 -21.06 -13.20
N THR A 156 6.90 -21.31 -13.48
CA THR A 156 7.96 -21.22 -12.47
C THR A 156 8.13 -19.77 -11.98
N GLU A 157 8.10 -18.80 -12.88
CA GLU A 157 8.14 -17.37 -12.54
C GLU A 157 6.91 -16.95 -11.73
N ALA A 158 5.70 -17.32 -12.15
CA ALA A 158 4.47 -17.04 -11.42
C ALA A 158 4.46 -17.64 -10.00
N ILE A 159 5.00 -18.85 -9.83
CA ILE A 159 5.16 -19.48 -8.51
C ILE A 159 6.16 -18.70 -7.64
N ALA A 160 7.23 -18.15 -8.22
CA ALA A 160 8.19 -17.32 -7.48
C ALA A 160 7.55 -16.02 -6.99
N GLU A 161 6.77 -15.34 -7.84
CA GLU A 161 6.02 -14.14 -7.48
C GLU A 161 5.00 -14.41 -6.36
N LEU A 162 4.24 -15.51 -6.47
CA LEU A 162 3.28 -15.92 -5.43
C LEU A 162 3.96 -16.22 -4.09
N ARG A 163 5.16 -16.84 -4.11
CA ARG A 163 5.96 -17.07 -2.91
C ARG A 163 6.38 -15.75 -2.26
N GLU A 164 6.85 -14.79 -3.05
CA GLU A 164 7.25 -13.48 -2.54
C GLU A 164 6.05 -12.72 -1.95
N ALA A 165 4.90 -12.71 -2.62
CA ALA A 165 3.67 -12.12 -2.10
C ALA A 165 3.22 -12.80 -0.79
N THR A 166 3.34 -14.12 -0.71
CA THR A 166 3.01 -14.88 0.51
C THR A 166 3.95 -14.53 1.66
N GLN A 167 5.24 -14.34 1.39
CA GLN A 167 6.24 -13.92 2.38
C GLN A 167 5.90 -12.52 2.92
N ARG A 168 5.65 -11.54 2.04
CA ARG A 168 5.26 -10.18 2.45
C ARG A 168 3.98 -10.17 3.28
N ASN A 169 2.98 -10.96 2.89
CA ASN A 169 1.75 -11.10 3.68
C ASN A 169 2.02 -11.72 5.05
N THR A 170 2.93 -12.69 5.14
CA THR A 170 3.31 -13.32 6.41
C THR A 170 3.97 -12.30 7.35
N GLU A 171 4.87 -11.46 6.83
CA GLU A 171 5.52 -10.37 7.56
C GLU A 171 4.49 -9.32 8.03
N ALA A 172 3.60 -8.87 7.14
CA ALA A 172 2.53 -7.93 7.49
C ALA A 172 1.59 -8.48 8.58
N ILE A 173 1.26 -9.79 8.52
CA ILE A 173 0.47 -10.45 9.57
C ILE A 173 1.23 -10.48 10.90
N ALA A 174 2.55 -10.66 10.88
CA ALA A 174 3.36 -10.64 12.10
C ALA A 174 3.37 -9.23 12.75
N GLU A 175 3.57 -8.18 11.95
CA GLU A 175 3.48 -6.78 12.43
C GLU A 175 2.09 -6.45 12.99
N LEU A 176 1.03 -6.86 12.29
CA LEU A 176 -0.34 -6.69 12.77
C LEU A 176 -0.56 -7.40 14.10
N ARG A 177 -0.03 -8.62 14.28
CA ARG A 177 -0.11 -9.32 15.56
C ARG A 177 0.58 -8.55 16.69
N GLU A 178 1.75 -7.99 16.44
CA GLU A 178 2.47 -7.17 17.42
C GLU A 178 1.68 -5.91 17.82
N THR A 179 1.13 -5.19 16.83
CA THR A 179 0.28 -4.01 17.11
C THR A 179 -0.96 -4.37 17.92
N VAL A 180 -1.62 -5.50 17.60
CA VAL A 180 -2.76 -6.00 18.37
C VAL A 180 -2.35 -6.34 19.79
N THR A 181 -1.20 -7.00 20.00
CA THR A 181 -0.69 -7.28 21.35
C THR A 181 -0.45 -5.99 22.14
N GLY A 182 0.14 -4.96 21.51
CA GLY A 182 0.33 -3.65 22.14
C GLY A 182 -0.99 -2.97 22.51
N LEU A 183 -2.00 -3.03 21.64
CA LEU A 183 -3.33 -2.49 21.93
C LEU A 183 -4.02 -3.22 23.08
N VAL A 184 -3.87 -4.54 23.18
CA VAL A 184 -4.38 -5.31 24.33
C VAL A 184 -3.75 -4.82 25.63
N GLN A 185 -2.43 -4.64 25.68
CA GLN A 185 -1.74 -4.13 26.87
C GLN A 185 -2.19 -2.72 27.27
N VAL A 186 -2.35 -1.81 26.30
CA VAL A 186 -2.88 -0.46 26.56
C VAL A 186 -4.32 -0.53 27.09
N THR A 187 -5.14 -1.43 26.55
CA THR A 187 -6.52 -1.63 27.00
C THR A 187 -6.57 -2.16 28.43
N GLU A 188 -5.69 -3.10 28.80
CA GLU A 188 -5.55 -3.58 30.17
C GLU A 188 -5.13 -2.46 31.12
N ARG A 189 -4.17 -1.61 30.74
CA ARG A 189 -3.72 -0.45 31.53
C ARG A 189 -4.86 0.54 31.76
N HIS A 190 -5.56 0.96 30.71
CA HIS A 190 -6.70 1.85 30.83
C HIS A 190 -7.81 1.23 31.70
N SER A 191 -8.02 -0.08 31.61
CA SER A 191 -9.00 -0.78 32.47
C SER A 191 -8.62 -0.69 33.95
N GLN A 192 -7.33 -0.80 34.28
CA GLN A 192 -6.81 -0.60 35.65
C GLN A 192 -6.98 0.86 36.11
N GLU A 193 -6.59 1.83 35.29
CA GLU A 193 -6.75 3.27 35.60
C GLU A 193 -8.22 3.65 35.83
N ILE A 194 -9.15 3.11 35.02
CA ILE A 194 -10.59 3.31 35.22
C ILE A 194 -11.04 2.71 36.56
N ALA A 195 -10.51 1.55 36.96
CA ALA A 195 -10.85 0.94 38.25
C ALA A 195 -10.37 1.80 39.43
N GLU A 196 -9.15 2.34 39.35
CA GLU A 196 -8.60 3.25 40.36
C GLU A 196 -9.41 4.56 40.45
N LEU A 197 -9.72 5.18 39.30
CA LEU A 197 -10.56 6.37 39.25
C LEU A 197 -11.95 6.13 39.83
N ARG A 198 -12.55 4.96 39.57
CA ARG A 198 -13.83 4.54 40.17
C ARG A 198 -13.74 4.45 41.69
N GLN A 199 -12.63 3.94 42.23
CA GLN A 199 -12.42 3.91 43.68
C GLN A 199 -12.29 5.32 44.26
N GLN A 200 -11.46 6.18 43.66
CA GLN A 200 -11.31 7.57 44.10
C GLN A 200 -12.63 8.35 44.04
N THR A 201 -13.45 8.15 43.00
CA THR A 201 -14.78 8.77 42.93
C THR A 201 -15.72 8.24 44.00
N ALA A 202 -15.68 6.95 44.34
CA ALA A 202 -16.46 6.41 45.44
C ALA A 202 -16.06 7.03 46.79
N GLU A 203 -14.76 7.18 47.04
CA GLU A 203 -14.24 7.85 48.25
C GLU A 203 -14.66 9.33 48.32
N LEU A 204 -14.55 10.06 47.20
CA LEU A 204 -15.02 11.45 47.13
C LEU A 204 -16.52 11.58 47.38
N VAL A 205 -17.34 10.67 46.85
CA VAL A 205 -18.78 10.64 47.12
C VAL A 205 -19.04 10.46 48.62
N GLN A 206 -18.31 9.55 49.28
CA GLN A 206 -18.44 9.34 50.73
C GLN A 206 -18.05 10.59 51.54
N VAL A 207 -16.92 11.23 51.22
CA VAL A 207 -16.48 12.48 51.84
C VAL A 207 -17.51 13.59 51.63
N THR A 208 -18.05 13.71 50.42
CA THR A 208 -19.08 14.72 50.10
C THR A 208 -20.34 14.49 50.94
N GLN A 209 -20.73 13.23 51.14
CA GLN A 209 -21.88 12.89 51.98
C GLN A 209 -21.63 13.19 53.46
N GLN A 210 -20.40 12.97 53.97
CA GLN A 210 -20.00 13.39 55.31
C GLN A 210 -20.05 14.91 55.47
N HIS A 211 -19.44 15.67 54.56
CA HIS A 211 -19.51 17.13 54.58
C HIS A 211 -20.96 17.63 54.51
N SER A 212 -21.83 17.01 53.70
CA SER A 212 -23.24 17.37 53.65
C SER A 212 -23.94 17.16 55.00
N GLN A 213 -23.61 16.09 55.72
CA GLN A 213 -24.13 15.84 57.07
C GLN A 213 -23.61 16.88 58.09
N GLU A 214 -22.33 17.23 58.02
CA GLU A 214 -21.71 18.26 58.86
C GLU A 214 -22.33 19.63 58.62
N ILE A 215 -22.53 20.02 57.36
CA ILE A 215 -23.24 21.25 56.98
C ILE A 215 -24.66 21.25 57.58
N GLY A 216 -25.37 20.13 57.49
CA GLY A 216 -26.70 19.99 58.10
C GLY A 216 -26.68 20.18 59.64
N ASN A 217 -25.64 19.67 60.31
CA ASN A 217 -25.46 19.88 61.75
C ASN A 217 -25.11 21.34 62.09
N LEU A 218 -24.22 21.96 61.32
CA LEU A 218 -23.87 23.38 61.46
C LEU A 218 -25.09 24.29 61.24
N GLN A 219 -25.93 23.99 60.25
CA GLN A 219 -27.19 24.71 60.02
C GLN A 219 -28.11 24.65 61.24
N LYS A 220 -28.27 23.47 61.87
CA LYS A 220 -29.05 23.33 63.10
C LYS A 220 -28.46 24.14 64.26
N MET A 221 -27.14 24.10 64.43
CA MET A 221 -26.47 24.86 65.48
C MET A 221 -26.58 26.37 65.26
N MET A 222 -26.50 26.82 64.01
CA MET A 222 -26.70 28.21 63.64
C MET A 222 -28.14 28.67 63.91
N GLN A 223 -29.14 27.81 63.63
CA GLN A 223 -30.54 28.08 63.97
C GLN A 223 -30.72 28.27 65.49
N GLN A 224 -30.12 27.39 66.30
CA GLN A 224 -30.12 27.53 67.75
C GLN A 224 -29.44 28.82 68.22
N LEU A 225 -28.32 29.19 67.59
CA LEU A 225 -27.61 30.43 67.92
C LEU A 225 -28.44 31.68 67.60
N ILE A 226 -29.19 31.65 66.48
CA ILE A 226 -30.14 32.72 66.11
C ILE A 226 -31.24 32.85 67.17
N GLU A 227 -31.81 31.74 67.64
CA GLU A 227 -32.81 31.75 68.72
C GLU A 227 -32.24 32.36 70.01
N VAL A 228 -31.04 31.94 70.42
CA VAL A 228 -30.34 32.51 71.57
C VAL A 228 -30.06 34.02 71.38
N GLN A 229 -29.67 34.43 70.17
CA GLN A 229 -29.44 35.85 69.86
C GLN A 229 -30.73 36.67 69.93
N GLN A 230 -31.84 36.15 69.41
CA GLN A 230 -33.15 36.81 69.51
C GLN A 230 -33.57 36.99 70.96
N GLN A 231 -33.41 35.95 71.79
CA GLN A 231 -33.67 36.02 73.22
C GLN A 231 -32.81 37.09 73.89
N THR A 232 -31.50 37.12 73.57
CA THR A 232 -30.56 38.11 74.08
C THR A 232 -30.95 39.54 73.66
N GLN A 233 -31.40 39.75 72.42
CA GLN A 233 -31.89 41.05 71.97
C GLN A 233 -33.14 41.50 72.73
N GLU A 234 -34.04 40.57 73.05
CA GLU A 234 -35.23 40.88 73.83
C GLU A 234 -34.87 41.25 75.28
N ASP A 235 -33.91 40.55 75.88
CA ASP A 235 -33.38 40.88 77.21
C ASP A 235 -32.74 42.28 77.22
N ILE A 236 -31.96 42.64 76.20
CA ILE A 236 -31.38 43.99 76.04
C ILE A 236 -32.48 45.06 75.93
N ARG A 237 -33.57 44.80 75.20
CA ARG A 237 -34.70 45.75 75.10
C ARG A 237 -35.35 45.98 76.46
N ARG A 238 -35.60 44.92 77.23
CA ARG A 238 -36.16 45.02 78.59
C ARG A 238 -35.23 45.81 79.51
N LEU A 239 -33.92 45.56 79.41
CA LEU A 239 -32.90 46.29 80.18
C LEU A 239 -32.87 47.78 79.84
N THR A 240 -32.99 48.12 78.55
CA THR A 240 -33.03 49.49 78.05
C THR A 240 -34.27 50.24 78.55
N GLN A 241 -35.44 49.59 78.54
CA GLN A 241 -36.67 50.17 79.10
C GLN A 241 -36.53 50.46 80.59
N GLY A 242 -35.93 49.55 81.36
CA GLY A 242 -35.66 49.79 82.78
C GLY A 242 -34.75 50.99 83.06
N LEU A 243 -33.76 51.24 82.19
CA LEU A 243 -32.88 52.42 82.27
C LEU A 243 -33.62 53.75 82.02
N ASP A 244 -34.54 53.78 81.07
CA ASP A 244 -35.33 54.97 80.75
C ASP A 244 -36.29 55.37 81.90
N ASP A 245 -36.86 54.40 82.59
CA ASP A 245 -37.72 54.65 83.75
C ASP A 245 -36.94 55.20 84.95
N LEU A 246 -35.71 54.72 85.17
CA LEU A 246 -34.81 55.28 86.19
C LEU A 246 -34.46 56.74 85.89
N ARG A 247 -34.19 57.06 84.62
CA ARG A 247 -33.85 58.43 84.19
C ARG A 247 -34.98 59.44 84.47
N LYS A 248 -36.24 59.03 84.32
CA LYS A 248 -37.41 59.90 84.60
C LYS A 248 -37.55 60.22 86.09
N GLN A 249 -37.27 59.27 86.98
CA GLN A 249 -37.38 59.47 88.43
C GLN A 249 -36.34 60.45 88.98
N VAL A 250 -35.11 60.44 88.44
CA VAL A 250 -34.04 61.35 88.88
C VAL A 250 -34.28 62.80 88.43
N GLY A 251 -34.94 63.01 87.28
CA GLY A 251 -35.27 64.35 86.79
C GLY A 251 -36.26 65.14 87.68
N GLY A 252 -37.16 64.46 88.39
CA GLY A 252 -38.19 65.09 89.24
C GLY A 252 -37.66 65.76 90.52
N LEU A 253 -36.48 65.36 91.01
CA LEU A 253 -35.92 65.87 92.28
C LEU A 253 -35.24 67.25 92.15
N SER A 254 -34.82 67.63 90.94
CA SER A 254 -34.09 68.90 90.70
C SER A 254 -35.01 70.14 90.70
N ILE A 255 -36.31 69.94 90.42
CA ILE A 255 -37.30 71.02 90.32
C ILE A 255 -37.73 71.53 91.72
N THR A 256 -37.88 70.64 92.69
CA THR A 256 -38.38 70.96 94.04
C THR A 256 -37.42 71.84 94.85
N VAL A 257 -36.10 71.73 94.63
CA VAL A 257 -35.08 72.54 95.32
C VAL A 257 -35.08 73.99 94.83
N GLY A 258 -35.42 74.24 93.56
CA GLY A 258 -35.45 75.58 92.97
C GLY A 258 -36.56 76.47 93.53
N TYR A 259 -37.77 75.93 93.74
CA TYR A 259 -38.91 76.68 94.27
C TYR A 259 -38.71 77.12 95.74
N THR A 260 -38.01 76.32 96.55
CA THR A 260 -37.75 76.67 97.96
C THR A 260 -36.87 77.91 98.08
N ILE A 261 -35.83 78.02 97.25
CA ILE A 261 -34.88 79.14 97.27
C ILE A 261 -35.53 80.45 96.81
N GLU A 262 -36.44 80.35 95.83
CA GLU A 262 -37.19 81.49 95.32
C GLU A 262 -38.17 82.05 96.37
N ASN A 263 -38.91 81.19 97.07
CA ASN A 263 -39.86 81.62 98.09
C ASN A 263 -39.21 82.32 99.29
N GLU A 264 -38.04 81.84 99.74
CA GLU A 264 -37.29 82.50 100.83
C GLU A 264 -36.74 83.86 100.38
N ALA A 265 -36.33 83.98 99.11
CA ALA A 265 -35.85 85.25 98.57
C ALA A 265 -36.89 86.37 98.63
N TYR A 266 -38.15 86.08 98.29
CA TYR A 266 -39.21 87.09 98.34
C TYR A 266 -39.40 87.71 99.73
N ARG A 267 -39.19 86.92 100.79
CA ARG A 267 -39.38 87.37 102.17
C ARG A 267 -38.23 88.23 102.66
N ALA A 268 -36.99 87.87 102.31
CA ALA A 268 -35.80 88.50 102.85
C ALA A 268 -35.31 89.71 102.04
N LEU A 269 -35.44 89.68 100.72
CA LEU A 269 -34.88 90.70 99.83
C LEU A 269 -35.35 92.13 100.13
N PRO A 270 -36.63 92.41 100.47
CA PRO A 270 -37.05 93.77 100.79
C PRO A 270 -36.23 94.41 101.93
N ARG A 271 -35.92 93.61 102.97
CA ARG A 271 -35.09 94.06 104.10
C ARG A 271 -33.62 94.19 103.72
N LEU A 272 -33.08 93.23 102.96
CA LEU A 272 -31.68 93.21 102.57
C LEU A 272 -31.34 94.34 101.60
N LEU A 273 -32.21 94.61 100.63
CA LEU A 273 -32.04 95.70 99.67
C LEU A 273 -32.14 97.08 100.34
N ALA A 274 -33.04 97.25 101.31
CA ALA A 274 -33.12 98.47 102.11
C ALA A 274 -31.83 98.68 102.92
N ARG A 275 -31.31 97.63 103.56
CA ARG A 275 -30.06 97.69 104.36
C ARG A 275 -28.82 97.98 103.51
N ASP A 276 -28.67 97.27 102.40
CA ASP A 276 -27.39 97.24 101.66
C ASP A 276 -27.30 98.34 100.59
N PHE A 277 -28.44 98.72 100.01
CA PHE A 277 -28.48 99.63 98.86
C PHE A 277 -29.37 100.86 99.07
N GLY A 278 -30.08 100.96 100.20
CA GLY A 278 -31.06 102.02 100.45
C GLY A 278 -32.27 101.94 99.52
N ILE A 279 -32.60 100.73 99.07
CA ILE A 279 -33.69 100.46 98.12
C ILE A 279 -34.94 100.04 98.90
N GLU A 280 -36.01 100.81 98.80
CA GLU A 280 -37.31 100.48 99.39
C GLU A 280 -38.18 99.76 98.36
N VAL A 281 -38.48 98.48 98.60
CA VAL A 281 -39.32 97.70 97.69
C VAL A 281 -40.78 98.10 97.87
N GLU A 282 -41.40 98.61 96.80
CA GLU A 282 -42.77 99.15 96.82
C GLU A 282 -43.82 98.09 96.48
N SER A 283 -43.46 97.09 95.68
CA SER A 283 -44.35 96.00 95.29
C SER A 283 -43.84 94.64 95.79
N GLU A 284 -44.76 93.72 96.05
CA GLU A 284 -44.41 92.32 96.34
C GLU A 284 -43.52 91.72 95.24
N LEU A 285 -42.38 91.16 95.64
CA LEU A 285 -41.48 90.43 94.75
C LEU A 285 -42.10 89.08 94.40
N LYS A 286 -42.25 88.79 93.11
CA LYS A 286 -42.84 87.53 92.64
C LYS A 286 -42.26 87.07 91.31
N ARG A 287 -42.48 85.80 91.01
CA ARG A 287 -42.21 85.20 89.70
C ARG A 287 -43.21 85.74 88.71
N GLN A 288 -42.71 86.30 87.61
CA GLN A 288 -43.58 86.92 86.62
C GLN A 288 -43.01 86.76 85.22
N PHE A 289 -43.89 86.51 84.26
CA PHE A 289 -43.59 86.69 82.85
C PHE A 289 -43.70 88.17 82.51
N VAL A 290 -42.58 88.77 82.14
CA VAL A 290 -42.46 90.19 81.83
C VAL A 290 -42.09 90.36 80.36
N ALA A 291 -42.73 91.32 79.69
CA ALA A 291 -42.45 91.61 78.29
C ALA A 291 -41.17 92.44 78.17
N ASP A 292 -40.32 92.11 77.20
CA ASP A 292 -39.18 92.94 76.81
C ASP A 292 -39.55 94.01 75.77
N ASN A 293 -38.57 94.80 75.30
CA ASN A 293 -38.78 95.85 74.30
C ASN A 293 -39.29 95.34 72.94
N THR A 294 -39.26 94.03 72.68
CA THR A 294 -39.73 93.40 71.44
C THR A 294 -41.14 92.80 71.57
N GLY A 295 -41.72 92.82 72.79
CA GLY A 295 -43.02 92.23 73.09
C GLY A 295 -42.97 90.73 73.43
N GLU A 296 -41.79 90.13 73.54
CA GLU A 296 -41.66 88.74 73.99
C GLU A 296 -41.67 88.64 75.51
N TYR A 297 -42.40 87.65 76.04
CA TYR A 297 -42.50 87.38 77.47
C TYR A 297 -41.35 86.51 77.96
N ILE A 298 -40.66 86.96 79.01
CA ILE A 298 -39.57 86.26 79.67
C ILE A 298 -39.94 85.99 81.13
N GLU A 299 -39.72 84.78 81.60
CA GLU A 299 -39.91 84.44 83.01
C GLU A 299 -38.76 84.96 83.88
N VAL A 300 -39.08 85.85 84.81
CA VAL A 300 -38.16 86.36 85.83
C VAL A 300 -38.59 85.79 87.18
N ASN A 301 -37.64 85.22 87.94
CA ASN A 301 -37.94 84.59 89.22
C ASN A 301 -38.29 85.62 90.28
N ILE A 302 -37.58 86.74 90.29
CA ILE A 302 -37.77 87.79 91.29
C ILE A 302 -38.00 89.10 90.55
N PHE A 303 -39.24 89.57 90.53
CA PHE A 303 -39.60 90.79 89.83
C PHE A 303 -40.46 91.70 90.70
N GLY A 304 -40.19 93.01 90.69
CA GLY A 304 -41.00 94.02 91.39
C GLY A 304 -40.45 95.45 91.26
N GLN A 305 -41.23 96.45 91.63
CA GLN A 305 -40.84 97.87 91.66
C GLN A 305 -40.31 98.27 93.04
N ALA A 306 -39.33 99.17 93.04
CA ALA A 306 -38.72 99.71 94.23
C ALA A 306 -38.32 101.19 94.02
N ARG A 307 -38.01 101.91 95.09
CA ARG A 307 -37.56 103.31 95.06
C ARG A 307 -36.17 103.43 95.66
N ARG A 308 -35.32 104.25 95.04
CA ARG A 308 -33.97 104.57 95.53
C ARG A 308 -33.72 106.06 95.39
N ASN A 309 -33.46 106.75 96.51
CA ASN A 309 -33.19 108.19 96.53
C ASN A 309 -34.23 109.07 95.79
N GLY A 310 -35.50 108.64 95.79
CA GLY A 310 -36.60 109.32 95.09
C GLY A 310 -36.90 108.81 93.68
N ASP A 311 -36.01 108.04 93.06
CA ASP A 311 -36.20 107.47 91.71
C ASP A 311 -36.82 106.07 91.74
N THR A 312 -37.74 105.80 90.80
CA THR A 312 -38.30 104.46 90.60
C THR A 312 -37.30 103.54 89.90
N ILE A 313 -37.11 102.35 90.46
CA ILE A 313 -36.24 101.28 89.93
C ILE A 313 -37.00 99.94 89.88
N THR A 314 -36.54 99.01 89.05
CA THR A 314 -37.19 97.70 88.87
C THR A 314 -36.27 96.58 89.30
N ILE A 315 -36.64 95.80 90.31
CA ILE A 315 -35.90 94.62 90.72
C ILE A 315 -36.11 93.51 89.70
N VAL A 316 -35.00 92.95 89.21
CA VAL A 316 -34.99 91.81 88.29
C VAL A 316 -34.03 90.78 88.84
N GLY A 317 -34.48 89.56 89.10
CA GLY A 317 -33.61 88.53 89.65
C GLY A 317 -33.93 87.10 89.28
N GLU A 318 -32.94 86.25 89.52
CA GLU A 318 -32.94 84.82 89.22
C GLU A 318 -32.41 84.00 90.40
N SER A 319 -33.06 82.87 90.67
CA SER A 319 -32.75 81.97 91.78
C SER A 319 -32.15 80.66 91.26
N LYS A 320 -31.01 80.26 91.80
CA LYS A 320 -30.30 79.04 91.40
C LYS A 320 -29.75 78.27 92.59
N ALA A 321 -30.02 76.97 92.70
CA ALA A 321 -29.52 76.14 93.80
C ALA A 321 -27.98 76.17 93.90
N GLN A 322 -27.31 76.05 92.76
CA GLN A 322 -25.87 76.26 92.64
C GLN A 322 -25.59 77.25 91.51
N LEU A 323 -24.98 78.40 91.81
CA LEU A 323 -24.70 79.46 90.84
C LEU A 323 -23.30 79.29 90.23
N SER A 324 -23.22 79.30 88.89
CA SER A 324 -21.95 79.31 88.13
C SER A 324 -21.74 80.61 87.37
N LYS A 325 -20.52 80.86 86.85
CA LYS A 325 -20.26 82.00 85.95
C LYS A 325 -21.12 81.95 84.68
N ASN A 326 -21.34 80.75 84.14
CA ASN A 326 -22.21 80.56 82.99
C ASN A 326 -23.66 80.95 83.29
N ASP A 327 -24.14 80.72 84.52
CA ASP A 327 -25.48 81.16 84.95
C ASP A 327 -25.54 82.69 85.07
N VAL A 328 -24.48 83.32 85.59
CA VAL A 328 -24.36 84.80 85.63
C VAL A 328 -24.43 85.38 84.21
N ASP A 329 -23.64 84.84 83.27
CA ASP A 329 -23.63 85.29 81.87
C ASP A 329 -24.98 85.03 81.16
N ALA A 330 -25.65 83.92 81.53
CA ALA A 330 -26.96 83.60 81.01
C ALA A 330 -28.02 84.59 81.53
N PHE A 331 -28.00 84.92 82.82
CA PHE A 331 -28.90 85.90 83.41
C PHE A 331 -28.72 87.29 82.77
N VAL A 332 -27.48 87.72 82.59
CA VAL A 332 -27.15 89.00 81.95
C VAL A 332 -27.70 89.05 80.52
N ARG A 333 -27.35 88.07 79.67
CA ARG A 333 -27.72 88.08 78.25
C ARG A 333 -29.20 87.82 78.03
N ARG A 334 -29.80 86.90 78.78
CA ARG A 334 -31.16 86.40 78.52
C ARG A 334 -32.24 87.15 79.29
N LYS A 335 -31.90 87.84 80.39
CA LYS A 335 -32.88 88.60 81.17
C LYS A 335 -32.49 90.07 81.26
N LEU A 336 -31.34 90.38 81.84
CA LEU A 336 -30.98 91.77 82.16
C LEU A 336 -30.89 92.67 80.91
N GLN A 337 -30.15 92.26 79.88
CA GLN A 337 -30.01 93.02 78.63
C GLN A 337 -31.33 93.16 77.87
N ARG A 338 -32.19 92.14 77.90
CA ARG A 338 -33.50 92.16 77.22
C ARG A 338 -34.48 93.13 77.89
N LEU A 339 -34.43 93.20 79.22
CA LEU A 339 -35.31 94.08 80.02
C LEU A 339 -34.76 95.51 80.14
N GLN A 340 -33.52 95.74 79.69
CA GLN A 340 -32.88 97.04 79.69
C GLN A 340 -33.61 97.98 78.71
N GLY A 341 -34.14 99.09 79.22
CA GLY A 341 -34.94 100.06 78.43
C GLY A 341 -36.45 99.78 78.42
N ALA A 342 -36.89 98.56 78.75
CA ALA A 342 -38.32 98.23 78.90
C ALA A 342 -38.87 98.68 80.26
N TYR A 343 -38.01 98.67 81.28
CA TYR A 343 -38.37 99.02 82.65
C TYR A 343 -37.44 100.12 83.19
N PRO A 344 -37.94 100.99 84.08
CA PRO A 344 -37.12 102.04 84.68
C PRO A 344 -36.03 101.41 85.55
N ASN A 345 -34.77 101.74 85.25
CA ASN A 345 -33.57 101.44 86.02
C ASN A 345 -33.57 100.02 86.63
N PRO A 346 -33.39 98.96 85.82
CA PRO A 346 -33.40 97.60 86.31
C PRO A 346 -32.23 97.35 87.28
N PHE A 347 -32.54 96.87 88.48
CA PHE A 347 -31.60 96.49 89.52
C PHE A 347 -31.46 94.96 89.57
N PRO A 348 -30.35 94.40 89.07
CA PRO A 348 -30.16 92.97 88.94
C PRO A 348 -29.80 92.28 90.27
N ILE A 349 -30.47 91.17 90.55
CA ILE A 349 -30.25 90.35 91.75
C ILE A 349 -30.08 88.87 91.36
N LEU A 350 -29.10 88.19 91.94
CA LEU A 350 -28.98 86.74 91.89
C LEU A 350 -29.10 86.16 93.29
N VAL A 351 -29.90 85.11 93.41
CA VAL A 351 -30.09 84.38 94.66
C VAL A 351 -29.57 82.97 94.51
N THR A 352 -28.75 82.50 95.45
CA THR A 352 -28.21 81.15 95.39
C THR A 352 -28.03 80.48 96.74
N HIS A 353 -27.98 79.14 96.80
CA HIS A 353 -27.57 78.47 98.04
C HIS A 353 -26.05 78.32 98.12
N MET A 354 -25.41 78.02 97.00
CA MET A 354 -23.96 77.81 96.91
C MET A 354 -23.43 78.21 95.53
N ILE A 355 -22.14 78.54 95.43
CA ILE A 355 -21.46 78.80 94.15
C ILE A 355 -20.75 77.53 93.64
N SER A 356 -20.59 77.39 92.32
CA SER A 356 -19.82 76.30 91.71
C SER A 356 -18.30 76.55 91.73
N GLU A 357 -17.88 77.81 91.74
CA GLU A 357 -16.49 78.25 91.67
C GLU A 357 -16.24 79.40 92.66
N ARG A 358 -15.02 79.59 93.15
CA ARG A 358 -14.69 80.53 94.26
C ARG A 358 -14.93 82.00 93.93
N ASP A 359 -14.85 82.39 92.67
CA ASP A 359 -14.87 83.77 92.18
C ASP A 359 -16.20 84.15 91.51
N VAL A 360 -17.24 83.30 91.57
CA VAL A 360 -18.56 83.58 90.95
C VAL A 360 -19.21 84.83 91.55
N GLU A 361 -19.16 84.99 92.87
CA GLU A 361 -19.74 86.14 93.57
C GLU A 361 -19.04 87.44 93.18
N GLU A 362 -17.71 87.41 93.09
CA GLU A 362 -16.91 88.54 92.65
C GLU A 362 -17.19 88.88 91.18
N TYR A 363 -17.29 87.85 90.33
CA TYR A 363 -17.65 87.97 88.91
C TYR A 363 -19.03 88.62 88.72
N ALA A 364 -20.05 88.19 89.46
CA ALA A 364 -21.39 88.79 89.39
C ALA A 364 -21.39 90.25 89.88
N ARG A 365 -20.68 90.56 90.97
CA ARG A 365 -20.54 91.93 91.48
C ARG A 365 -19.83 92.86 90.50
N GLN A 366 -18.82 92.38 89.78
CA GLN A 366 -18.14 93.14 88.72
C GLN A 366 -19.09 93.51 87.57
N GLN A 367 -20.12 92.68 87.31
CA GLN A 367 -21.18 92.96 86.33
C GLN A 367 -22.30 93.86 86.91
N GLY A 368 -22.13 94.39 88.12
CA GLY A 368 -23.11 95.25 88.79
C GLY A 368 -24.31 94.50 89.39
N ILE A 369 -24.19 93.18 89.59
CA ILE A 369 -25.28 92.33 90.08
C ILE A 369 -25.13 92.09 91.58
N ALA A 370 -26.21 92.32 92.32
CA ALA A 370 -26.27 91.98 93.73
C ALA A 370 -26.45 90.46 93.89
N VAL A 371 -25.57 89.82 94.66
CA VAL A 371 -25.68 88.39 94.97
C VAL A 371 -26.08 88.21 96.42
N TYR A 372 -27.13 87.43 96.64
CA TYR A 372 -27.60 87.01 97.95
C TYR A 372 -27.60 85.50 98.06
N TYR A 373 -27.19 85.02 99.22
CA TYR A 373 -27.23 83.60 99.53
C TYR A 373 -28.47 83.26 100.33
N SER A 374 -29.04 82.08 100.08
CA SER A 374 -30.29 81.68 100.72
C SER A 374 -30.16 81.52 102.25
N TYR A 375 -28.96 81.37 102.78
CA TYR A 375 -28.68 81.36 104.23
C TYR A 375 -28.56 82.77 104.85
N GLN A 376 -28.68 83.83 104.05
CA GLN A 376 -28.73 85.22 104.52
C GLN A 376 -30.18 85.71 104.73
N PHE A 377 -31.16 84.87 104.42
CA PHE A 377 -32.59 85.19 104.42
C PHE A 377 -33.26 85.04 105.78
#